data_AF-A0A498QQU7-F1
#
_entry.id   AF-A0A498QQU7-F1
#
_cell.length_a   1.000
_cell.length_b   1.000
_cell.length_c   1.000
_cell.angle_alpha   90.00
_cell.angle_beta   90.00
_cell.angle_gamma   90.00
#
_symmetry.space_group_name_H-M   'P 1'
#
loop_
_entity.id
_entity.type
_entity.pdbx_description
1 polymer ?
#
loop_
_entity_poly.entity_id
_entity_poly.type
_entity_poly.pdbx_seq_one_letter_code
_entity_poly.pdbx_strand_id
1 'polypeptide(L)'
;MTGLYGRPTAAELVAAVAEFLEGDVRSATSGQVNFHARVAANALRIVERELLSPSDVGVQAALAGLGFADEADLATSIRAGELDSRDDEVIACLRTLVRHRLAVSHPGYDSE
;
A
#
# COMPACT_ATOMS: atom_id res chain seq x y z
N MET A 1 -16.64 7.32 4.22
CA MET A 1 -16.55 8.45 5.18
C MET A 1 -16.21 9.70 4.40
N THR A 2 -16.95 10.79 4.60
CA THR A 2 -16.51 12.14 4.19
C THR A 2 -15.40 12.58 5.15
N GLY A 3 -14.21 12.86 4.64
CA GLY A 3 -13.11 13.39 5.45
C GLY A 3 -13.39 14.81 5.95
N LEU A 4 -12.45 15.40 6.69
CA LEU A 4 -12.53 16.76 7.23
C LEU A 4 -12.95 17.82 6.19
N TYR A 5 -12.61 17.59 4.92
CA TYR A 5 -12.84 18.50 3.81
C TYR A 5 -14.13 18.22 3.01
N GLY A 6 -14.93 17.23 3.41
CA GLY A 6 -16.17 16.86 2.71
C GLY A 6 -15.95 16.04 1.44
N ARG A 7 -16.83 16.22 0.44
CA ARG A 7 -16.72 15.61 -0.89
C ARG A 7 -16.19 16.65 -1.91
N PRO A 8 -15.42 16.22 -2.92
CA PRO A 8 -14.86 14.88 -3.08
C PRO A 8 -13.78 14.57 -2.04
N THR A 9 -13.66 13.30 -1.67
CA THR A 9 -12.58 12.77 -0.82
C THR A 9 -11.25 12.81 -1.56
N ALA A 10 -10.14 12.70 -0.82
CA ALA A 10 -8.81 12.58 -1.42
C ALA A 10 -8.73 11.39 -2.40
N ALA A 11 -9.33 10.25 -2.05
CA ALA A 11 -9.39 9.09 -2.94
C ALA A 11 -10.14 9.39 -4.25
N GLU A 12 -11.30 10.07 -4.17
CA GLU A 12 -12.07 10.46 -5.37
C GLU A 12 -11.32 11.47 -6.25
N LEU A 13 -10.59 12.40 -5.64
CA LEU A 13 -9.74 13.35 -6.39
C LEU A 13 -8.61 12.61 -7.12
N VAL A 14 -7.92 11.70 -6.43
CA VAL A 14 -6.85 10.88 -7.02
C VAL A 14 -7.39 10.01 -8.15
N ALA A 15 -8.55 9.38 -7.96
CA ALA A 15 -9.21 8.57 -8.99
C ALA A 15 -9.54 9.40 -10.25
N ALA A 16 -10.12 10.59 -10.08
CA ALA A 16 -10.46 11.48 -11.20
C ALA A 16 -9.22 11.90 -12.00
N VAL A 17 -8.09 12.17 -11.32
CA VAL A 17 -6.82 12.50 -12.01
C VAL A 17 -6.26 11.27 -12.74
N ALA A 18 -6.31 10.09 -12.13
CA ALA A 18 -5.86 8.86 -12.78
C ALA A 18 -6.67 8.57 -14.06
N GLU A 19 -7.99 8.71 -14.01
CA GLU A 19 -8.89 8.54 -15.17
C GLU A 19 -8.60 9.53 -16.29
N PHE A 20 -8.39 10.81 -15.97
CA PHE A 20 -7.99 11.82 -16.95
C PHE A 20 -6.66 11.49 -17.63
N LEU A 21 -5.67 11.03 -16.85
CA LEU A 21 -4.39 10.59 -17.40
C LEU A 21 -4.55 9.37 -18.31
N GLU A 22 -5.34 8.37 -17.90
CA GLU A 22 -5.58 7.15 -18.66
C GLU A 22 -6.37 7.36 -19.95
N GLY A 23 -7.31 8.30 -19.96
CA GLY A 23 -8.16 8.64 -21.08
C GLY A 23 -7.57 9.75 -21.94
N ASP A 24 -7.90 10.99 -21.61
CA ASP A 24 -7.66 12.17 -22.45
C ASP A 24 -6.16 12.38 -22.72
N VAL A 25 -5.32 12.34 -21.68
CA VAL A 25 -3.89 12.62 -21.83
C VAL A 25 -3.21 11.55 -22.67
N ARG A 26 -3.52 10.28 -22.45
CA ARG A 26 -2.97 9.20 -23.28
C ARG A 26 -3.51 9.24 -24.71
N SER A 27 -4.76 9.65 -24.92
CA SER A 27 -5.30 9.80 -26.29
C SER A 27 -4.65 10.96 -27.04
N ALA A 28 -4.25 12.01 -26.32
CA ALA A 28 -3.64 13.22 -26.89
C ALA A 28 -2.11 13.17 -27.00
N THR A 29 -1.43 12.16 -26.45
CA THR A 29 0.04 12.09 -26.38
C THR A 29 0.59 10.77 -26.92
N SER A 30 1.85 10.78 -27.35
CA SER A 30 2.56 9.59 -27.84
C SER A 30 3.97 9.49 -27.25
N GLY A 31 4.67 8.39 -27.53
CA GLY A 31 6.05 8.17 -27.12
C GLY A 31 6.26 8.23 -25.60
N GLN A 32 7.32 8.92 -25.19
CA GLN A 32 7.75 9.00 -23.80
C GLN A 32 6.69 9.65 -22.88
N VAL A 33 5.99 10.68 -23.36
CA VAL A 33 4.96 11.37 -22.56
C VAL A 33 3.77 10.45 -22.29
N ASN A 34 3.31 9.70 -23.30
CA ASN A 34 2.24 8.72 -23.13
C ASN A 34 2.62 7.64 -22.11
N PHE A 35 3.86 7.15 -22.17
CA PHE A 35 4.38 6.19 -21.21
C PHE A 35 4.38 6.76 -19.79
N HIS A 36 4.88 7.98 -19.59
CA HIS A 36 4.86 8.62 -18.27
C HIS A 36 3.44 8.89 -17.76
N ALA A 37 2.49 9.22 -18.63
CA ALA A 37 1.07 9.35 -18.24
C ALA A 37 0.53 8.02 -17.69
N ARG A 38 0.85 6.89 -18.33
CA ARG A 38 0.49 5.55 -17.84
C ARG A 38 1.16 5.24 -16.49
N VAL A 39 2.44 5.57 -16.32
CA VAL A 39 3.17 5.36 -15.05
C VAL A 39 2.54 6.20 -13.93
N ALA A 40 2.25 7.47 -14.20
CA ALA A 40 1.63 8.37 -13.24
C ALA A 40 0.23 7.90 -12.83
N ALA A 41 -0.60 7.47 -13.80
CA ALA A 41 -1.90 6.89 -13.49
C ALA A 41 -1.77 5.66 -12.59
N ASN A 42 -0.84 4.75 -12.88
CA ASN A 42 -0.61 3.57 -12.04
C ASN A 42 -0.18 3.94 -10.61
N ALA A 43 0.68 4.94 -10.45
CA ALA A 43 1.08 5.45 -9.13
C ALA A 43 -0.11 6.04 -8.37
N LEU A 44 -0.97 6.82 -9.05
CA LEU A 44 -2.20 7.36 -8.45
C LEU A 44 -3.17 6.24 -8.05
N ARG A 45 -3.29 5.16 -8.83
CA ARG A 45 -4.10 3.99 -8.45
C ARG A 45 -3.57 3.29 -7.19
N ILE A 46 -2.25 3.29 -6.96
CA ILE A 46 -1.66 2.80 -5.70
C ILE A 46 -2.09 3.70 -4.55
N VAL A 47 -1.93 5.02 -4.69
CA VAL A 47 -2.34 6.01 -3.67
C VAL A 47 -3.84 5.95 -3.39
N GLU A 48 -4.67 5.75 -4.42
CA GLU A 48 -6.11 5.56 -4.26
C GLU A 48 -6.41 4.36 -3.35
N ARG A 49 -5.74 3.23 -3.56
CA ARG A 49 -5.90 2.04 -2.71
C ARG A 49 -5.39 2.25 -1.29
N GLU A 50 -4.29 2.98 -1.10
CA GLU A 50 -3.83 3.38 0.23
C GLU A 50 -4.89 4.19 0.97
N LEU A 51 -5.48 5.18 0.31
CA LEU A 51 -6.51 6.06 0.88
C LEU A 51 -7.84 5.33 1.16
N LEU A 52 -8.14 4.27 0.40
CA LEU A 52 -9.33 3.45 0.58
C LEU A 52 -9.10 2.25 1.52
N SER A 53 -7.86 1.90 1.82
CA SER A 53 -7.55 0.76 2.67
C SER A 53 -8.15 0.99 4.07
N PRO A 54 -8.90 0.03 4.63
CA PRO A 54 -9.32 0.12 6.02
C PRO A 54 -8.10 0.28 6.92
N SER A 55 -8.25 1.01 8.03
CA SER A 55 -7.18 1.29 8.99
C SER A 55 -6.36 0.02 9.28
N ASP A 56 -5.04 0.17 9.43
CA ASP A 56 -3.97 -0.84 9.61
C ASP A 56 -4.15 -1.85 10.76
N VAL A 57 -5.37 -2.08 11.27
CA VAL A 57 -5.72 -2.93 12.41
C VAL A 57 -5.09 -4.32 12.30
N GLY A 58 -5.06 -4.93 11.12
CA GLY A 58 -4.43 -6.24 10.91
C GLY A 58 -2.91 -6.22 11.04
N VAL A 59 -2.25 -5.18 10.53
CA VAL A 59 -0.79 -4.98 10.64
C VAL A 59 -0.41 -4.66 12.08
N GLN A 60 -1.14 -3.75 12.71
CA GLN A 60 -0.93 -3.35 14.10
C GLN A 60 -1.16 -4.53 15.06
N ALA A 61 -2.19 -5.35 14.84
CA ALA A 61 -2.42 -6.56 15.62
C ALA A 61 -1.30 -7.60 15.44
N ALA A 62 -0.76 -7.75 14.23
CA ALA A 62 0.35 -8.68 13.98
C ALA A 62 1.65 -8.24 14.68
N LEU A 63 1.95 -6.94 14.68
CA LEU A 63 3.10 -6.39 15.42
C LEU A 63 2.91 -6.52 16.94
N ALA A 64 1.72 -6.14 17.43
CA ALA A 64 1.39 -6.24 18.85
C ALA A 64 1.44 -7.71 19.35
N GLY A 65 1.07 -8.68 18.52
CA GLY A 65 1.18 -10.11 18.83
C GLY A 65 2.62 -10.59 19.09
N LEU A 66 3.61 -9.91 18.50
CA LEU A 66 5.03 -10.15 18.78
C LEU A 66 5.59 -9.32 19.94
N GLY A 67 4.83 -8.33 20.41
CA GLY A 67 5.22 -7.41 21.48
C GLY A 67 5.83 -6.09 20.99
N PHE A 68 5.65 -5.74 19.71
CA PHE A 68 6.23 -4.53 19.13
C PHE A 68 5.16 -3.50 18.78
N ALA A 69 5.47 -2.22 19.03
CA ALA A 69 4.60 -1.10 18.66
C ALA A 69 4.76 -0.70 17.19
N ASP A 70 5.94 -0.93 16.61
CA ASP A 70 6.25 -0.62 15.23
C ASP A 70 7.27 -1.59 14.62
N GLU A 71 7.48 -1.44 13.31
CA GLU A 71 8.41 -2.28 12.56
C GLU A 71 9.89 -1.94 12.82
N ALA A 72 10.20 -0.74 13.30
CA ALA A 72 11.57 -0.33 13.57
C ALA A 72 12.12 -1.06 14.80
N ASP A 73 11.31 -1.18 15.84
CA ASP A 73 11.61 -1.98 17.03
C ASP A 73 11.70 -3.47 16.67
N LEU A 74 10.73 -4.01 15.93
CA LEU A 74 10.76 -5.39 15.45
C LEU A 74 12.05 -5.69 14.67
N ALA A 75 12.41 -4.83 13.71
CA ALA A 75 13.61 -5.02 12.90
C ALA A 75 14.90 -4.93 13.73
N THR A 76 14.89 -4.15 14.81
CA THR A 76 16.01 -4.05 15.74
C THR A 76 16.19 -5.33 16.54
N SER A 77 15.12 -5.89 17.11
CA SER A 77 15.17 -7.17 17.83
C SER A 77 15.52 -8.36 16.93
N ILE A 78 15.03 -8.39 15.68
CA ILE A 78 15.45 -9.41 14.69
C ILE A 78 16.96 -9.35 14.47
N ARG A 79 17.54 -8.15 14.25
CA ARG A 79 18.99 -7.99 14.04
C ARG A 79 19.81 -8.36 15.28
N ALA A 80 19.25 -8.20 16.47
CA ALA A 80 19.88 -8.56 17.73
C ALA A 80 19.83 -10.07 18.04
N GLY A 81 19.09 -10.87 17.25
CA GLY A 81 18.90 -12.30 17.48
C GLY A 81 17.93 -12.63 18.63
N GLU A 82 17.18 -11.64 19.12
CA GLU A 82 16.29 -11.80 20.27
C GLU A 82 15.04 -12.65 19.95
N LEU A 83 14.77 -12.85 18.66
CA LEU A 83 13.59 -13.56 18.15
C LEU A 83 13.92 -14.90 17.49
N ASP A 84 15.18 -15.36 17.52
CA ASP A 84 15.65 -16.59 16.86
C ASP A 84 14.98 -17.88 17.38
N SER A 85 14.31 -17.81 18.53
CA SER A 85 13.52 -18.92 19.10
C SER A 85 12.04 -18.88 18.70
N ARG A 86 11.61 -17.84 17.98
CA ARG A 86 10.23 -17.52 17.61
C ARG A 86 10.07 -17.31 16.10
N ASP A 87 10.94 -17.93 15.29
CA ASP A 87 11.01 -17.75 13.83
C ASP A 87 9.65 -17.89 13.14
N ASP A 88 8.87 -18.91 13.50
CA ASP A 88 7.55 -19.14 12.90
C ASP A 88 6.56 -17.98 13.15
N GLU A 89 6.58 -17.41 14.36
CA GLU A 89 5.75 -16.27 14.72
C GLU A 89 6.20 -15.01 13.97
N VAL A 90 7.52 -14.80 13.86
CA VAL A 90 8.10 -13.69 13.09
C VAL A 90 7.71 -13.78 11.63
N ILE A 91 7.86 -14.95 11.01
CA ILE A 91 7.50 -15.17 9.60
C ILE A 91 6.00 -14.97 9.38
N ALA A 92 5.14 -15.42 10.30
CA ALA A 92 3.70 -15.19 10.21
C ALA A 92 3.34 -13.70 10.26
N CYS A 93 3.98 -12.94 11.14
CA CYS A 93 3.83 -11.49 11.23
C CYS A 93 4.28 -10.80 9.92
N LEU A 94 5.52 -11.06 9.47
CA LEU A 94 6.07 -10.46 8.26
C LEU A 94 5.23 -10.78 7.02
N ARG A 95 4.70 -11.99 6.90
CA ARG A 95 3.76 -12.35 5.82
C ARG A 95 2.49 -11.51 5.85
N THR A 96 1.96 -11.21 7.04
CA THR A 96 0.78 -10.36 7.19
C THR A 96 1.07 -8.93 6.70
N LEU A 97 2.20 -8.36 7.13
CA LEU A 97 2.67 -7.03 6.69
C LEU A 97 2.86 -6.96 5.18
N VAL A 98 3.57 -7.94 4.61
CA VAL A 98 3.87 -7.98 3.18
C VAL A 98 2.62 -8.18 2.35
N ARG A 99 1.69 -9.07 2.75
CA ARG A 99 0.40 -9.24 2.04
C ARG A 99 -0.41 -7.95 2.04
N HIS A 100 -0.45 -7.23 3.16
CA HIS A 100 -1.14 -5.93 3.22
C HIS A 100 -0.55 -4.93 2.21
N ARG A 101 0.78 -4.80 2.15
CA ARG A 101 1.46 -3.93 1.17
C ARG A 101 1.21 -4.38 -0.27
N LEU A 102 1.29 -5.68 -0.55
CA LEU A 102 1.07 -6.21 -1.88
C LEU A 102 -0.36 -5.99 -2.37
N ALA A 103 -1.36 -6.17 -1.51
CA ALA A 103 -2.75 -5.88 -1.86
C ALA A 103 -2.95 -4.42 -2.33
N VAL A 104 -2.12 -3.49 -1.86
CA VAL A 104 -2.12 -2.08 -2.23
C VAL A 104 -1.23 -1.80 -3.45
N SER A 105 0.02 -2.25 -3.44
CA SER A 105 0.98 -1.91 -4.51
C SER A 105 0.79 -2.74 -5.77
N HIS A 106 0.39 -4.02 -5.64
CA HIS A 106 0.24 -4.97 -6.73
C HIS A 106 -0.91 -5.96 -6.46
N PRO A 107 -2.18 -5.52 -6.58
CA PRO A 107 -3.33 -6.39 -6.37
C PRO A 107 -3.28 -7.64 -7.27
N GLY A 108 -3.48 -8.83 -6.69
CA GLY A 108 -3.48 -10.11 -7.40
C GLY A 108 -2.12 -10.83 -7.47
N TYR A 109 -1.07 -10.26 -6.88
CA TYR A 109 0.27 -10.89 -6.85
C TYR A 109 0.27 -12.30 -6.25
N ASP A 110 -0.57 -12.56 -5.28
CA ASP A 110 -0.70 -13.85 -4.60
C ASP A 110 -1.40 -14.93 -5.45
N SER A 111 -1.91 -14.55 -6.63
CA SER A 111 -2.62 -15.42 -7.58
C SER A 111 -1.89 -15.61 -8.91
N GLU A 112 -0.73 -14.98 -9.12
CA GLU A 112 0.19 -15.23 -10.25
C GLU A 112 1.06 -16.48 -10.02
#